data_AF-A0A2V6HNW9-F1
#
_entry.id   AF-A0A2V6HNW9-F1
#
_cell.length_a   1.000
_cell.length_b   1.000
_cell.length_c   1.000
_cell.angle_alpha   90.00
_cell.angle_beta   90.00
_cell.angle_gamma   90.00
#
_symmetry.space_group_name_H-M   'P 1'
#
loop_
_entity.id
_entity.type
_entity.pdbx_description
1 polymer ?
#
loop_
_entity_poly.entity_id
_entity_poly.type
_entity_poly.pdbx_seq_one_letter_code
_entity_poly.pdbx_strand_id
1 'polypeptide(L)'
;PAANVKPSVTGVFKGNGKEAKLAHVSAHWREPFNDKPSMVLVFTERDHSKDEKPDFDAGFGKFGSALIISLHEDGDIFGCEVAHTAHKKQGFSSVGRIRTNNFEFADGKVQGELTTDGQAEVFGETWEVNLKFVAPLGEIPKEFQVAEAIRPEEGTTEKSATTEAMTELSEKAASKPAKDQLNVKALALTKDASDIDYKGLVEQLAFKSKGNVKSVCAELSANLKAQGWTKEDSDLITPASGILKRKRGDAALTIFVKPESGGSEIKMMTEGLAWDEK
;
A
#
# COMPACT_ATOMS: atom_id res chain seq x y z
N PRO A 1 20.49 -9.90 9.65
CA PRO A 1 20.66 -8.44 9.84
C PRO A 1 20.73 -7.72 8.49
N ALA A 2 20.47 -6.41 8.43
CA ALA A 2 20.60 -5.66 7.17
C ALA A 2 22.07 -5.57 6.72
N ALA A 3 22.30 -5.67 5.41
CA ALA A 3 23.62 -5.55 4.81
C ALA A 3 24.19 -4.15 5.01
N ASN A 4 25.50 -4.06 5.21
CA ASN A 4 26.22 -2.79 5.15
C ASN A 4 26.49 -2.40 3.68
N VAL A 5 25.42 -2.13 2.93
CA VAL A 5 25.46 -1.68 1.54
C VAL A 5 24.91 -0.26 1.45
N LYS A 6 25.58 0.62 0.69
CA LYS A 6 25.06 1.95 0.42
C LYS A 6 23.86 1.83 -0.54
N PRO A 7 22.67 2.32 -0.17
CA PRO A 7 21.54 2.34 -1.10
C PRO A 7 21.90 3.15 -2.35
N SER A 8 21.52 2.65 -3.52
CA SER A 8 21.72 3.37 -4.77
C SER A 8 20.64 3.05 -5.79
N VAL A 9 20.29 4.05 -6.59
CA VAL A 9 19.40 3.93 -7.74
C VAL A 9 20.06 4.64 -8.91
N THR A 10 19.94 4.04 -10.10
CA THR A 10 20.42 4.60 -11.36
C THR A 10 19.45 4.28 -12.46
N GLY A 11 19.50 5.02 -13.55
CA GLY A 11 18.66 4.81 -14.73
C GLY A 11 17.66 5.94 -14.94
N VAL A 12 16.55 5.61 -15.58
CA VAL A 12 15.58 6.57 -16.09
C VAL A 12 14.24 6.40 -15.38
N PHE A 13 13.71 7.51 -14.90
CA PHE A 13 12.30 7.67 -14.56
C PHE A 13 11.78 8.92 -15.24
N LYS A 14 10.79 8.78 -16.12
CA LYS A 14 10.17 9.92 -16.81
C LYS A 14 8.68 9.99 -16.52
N GLY A 15 8.17 11.22 -16.49
CA GLY A 15 6.75 11.54 -16.59
C GLY A 15 6.52 12.61 -17.64
N ASN A 16 5.58 12.41 -18.56
CA ASN A 16 5.31 13.31 -19.68
C ASN A 16 6.57 13.70 -20.48
N GLY A 17 7.47 12.74 -20.70
CA GLY A 17 8.74 12.93 -21.39
C GLY A 17 9.80 13.73 -20.61
N LYS A 18 9.50 14.21 -19.40
CA LYS A 18 10.48 14.85 -18.53
C LYS A 18 11.07 13.83 -17.57
N GLU A 19 12.39 13.84 -17.43
CA GLU A 19 13.11 12.96 -16.52
C GLU A 19 13.09 13.51 -15.07
N ALA A 20 12.88 12.62 -14.11
CA ALA A 20 13.05 12.83 -12.69
C ALA A 20 14.38 12.25 -12.22
N LYS A 21 15.09 13.00 -11.37
CA LYS A 21 16.40 12.58 -10.87
C LYS A 21 16.24 11.82 -9.56
N LEU A 22 15.75 10.59 -9.65
CA LEU A 22 15.69 9.70 -8.49
C LEU A 22 17.11 9.45 -7.97
N ALA A 23 17.37 9.84 -6.73
CA ALA A 23 18.69 9.80 -6.11
C ALA A 23 18.71 8.97 -4.81
N HIS A 24 17.53 8.69 -4.25
CA HIS A 24 17.38 7.99 -2.98
C HIS A 24 16.49 6.77 -3.16
N VAL A 25 16.91 5.64 -2.60
CA VAL A 25 16.14 4.40 -2.50
C VAL A 25 16.20 3.87 -1.07
N SER A 26 15.07 3.37 -0.58
CA SER A 26 15.02 2.55 0.62
C SER A 26 14.11 1.33 0.39
N ALA A 27 14.35 0.29 1.19
CA ALA A 27 13.52 -0.91 1.24
C ALA A 27 13.06 -1.12 2.68
N HIS A 28 11.77 -1.43 2.85
CA HIS A 28 11.18 -1.68 4.15
C HIS A 28 10.30 -2.91 4.08
N TRP A 29 10.33 -3.72 5.13
CA TRP A 29 9.31 -4.73 5.31
C TRP A 29 7.97 -4.07 5.55
N ARG A 30 6.93 -4.70 5.02
CA ARG A 30 5.55 -4.34 5.27
C ARG A 30 4.80 -5.60 5.65
N GLU A 31 3.57 -5.38 6.08
CA GLU A 31 2.65 -6.48 6.34
C GLU A 31 2.56 -7.43 5.13
N PRO A 32 2.50 -8.74 5.39
CA PRO A 32 2.26 -9.74 4.37
C PRO A 32 1.03 -9.41 3.51
N PHE A 33 1.10 -9.84 2.27
CA PHE A 33 0.05 -9.68 1.28
C PHE A 33 -0.16 -11.02 0.59
N ASN A 34 -1.40 -11.48 0.42
CA ASN A 34 -1.71 -12.81 -0.10
C ASN A 34 -0.92 -13.96 0.57
N ASP A 35 -0.85 -13.93 1.91
CA ASP A 35 -0.12 -14.90 2.72
C ASP A 35 1.36 -15.06 2.32
N LYS A 36 1.95 -14.02 1.73
CA LYS A 36 3.37 -13.96 1.37
C LYS A 36 4.04 -12.78 2.08
N PRO A 37 5.28 -12.94 2.57
CA PRO A 37 6.09 -11.82 3.01
C PRO A 37 6.17 -10.75 1.92
N SER A 38 6.18 -9.50 2.35
CA SER A 38 6.00 -8.36 1.46
C SER A 38 6.89 -7.21 1.87
N MET A 39 7.41 -6.49 0.88
CA MET A 39 8.24 -5.32 1.08
C MET A 39 7.73 -4.14 0.26
N VAL A 40 8.22 -2.95 0.61
CA VAL A 40 8.06 -1.73 -0.17
C VAL A 40 9.42 -1.16 -0.53
N LEU A 41 9.58 -0.78 -1.79
CA LEU A 41 10.71 -0.01 -2.30
C LEU A 41 10.24 1.42 -2.55
N VAL A 42 10.96 2.39 -2.01
CA VAL A 42 10.64 3.81 -2.13
C VAL A 42 11.78 4.52 -2.85
N PHE A 43 11.51 5.02 -4.05
CA PHE A 43 12.47 5.79 -4.86
C PHE A 43 12.03 7.25 -4.92
N THR A 44 12.96 8.19 -4.71
CA THR A 44 12.64 9.63 -4.63
C THR A 44 13.78 10.52 -5.11
N GLU A 45 13.48 11.76 -5.48
CA GLU A 45 14.49 12.78 -5.81
C GLU A 45 15.18 13.36 -4.58
N ARG A 46 14.48 13.46 -3.45
CA ARG A 46 14.99 14.02 -2.19
C ARG A 46 15.06 12.96 -1.09
N ASP A 47 15.97 13.18 -0.14
CA ASP A 47 16.19 12.26 0.98
C ASP A 47 14.92 12.07 1.83
N HIS A 48 14.51 10.81 1.98
CA HIS A 48 13.38 10.37 2.81
C HIS A 48 13.83 9.49 3.98
N SER A 49 15.14 9.35 4.23
CA SER A 49 15.68 8.40 5.23
C SER A 49 15.26 8.65 6.68
N LYS A 50 14.77 9.85 6.98
CA LYS A 50 14.29 10.25 8.31
C LYS A 50 12.77 10.30 8.43
N ASP A 51 12.07 9.89 7.38
CA ASP A 51 10.62 9.92 7.36
C ASP A 51 10.02 8.66 7.98
N GLU A 52 8.95 8.83 8.75
CA GLU A 52 8.27 7.70 9.42
C GLU A 52 7.36 6.92 8.47
N LYS A 53 6.86 7.58 7.40
CA LYS A 53 5.96 6.99 6.40
C LYS A 53 6.45 7.34 4.98
N PRO A 54 7.69 6.93 4.61
CA PRO A 54 8.35 7.41 3.40
C PRO A 54 7.61 7.06 2.11
N ASP A 55 6.95 5.91 2.06
CA ASP A 55 6.15 5.46 0.92
C ASP A 55 4.90 6.32 0.72
N PHE A 56 4.17 6.60 1.80
CA PHE A 56 3.00 7.46 1.78
C PHE A 56 3.36 8.88 1.36
N ASP A 57 4.29 9.50 2.08
CA ASP A 57 4.69 10.89 1.85
C ASP A 57 5.33 11.11 0.47
N ALA A 58 6.05 10.10 -0.04
CA ALA A 58 6.55 10.10 -1.41
C ALA A 58 5.42 10.09 -2.44
N GLY A 59 4.36 9.29 -2.23
CA GLY A 59 3.17 9.26 -3.09
C GLY A 59 2.44 10.61 -3.18
N PHE A 60 2.53 11.44 -2.14
CA PHE A 60 1.99 12.82 -2.12
C PHE A 60 3.00 13.88 -2.59
N GLY A 61 4.18 13.47 -3.06
CA GLY A 61 5.17 14.35 -3.66
C GLY A 61 6.03 15.12 -2.65
N LYS A 62 6.01 14.77 -1.36
CA LYS A 62 6.84 15.40 -0.31
C LYS A 62 8.32 15.39 -0.67
N PHE A 63 8.77 14.37 -1.40
CA PHE A 63 10.16 14.17 -1.81
C PHE A 63 10.43 14.44 -3.29
N GLY A 64 9.52 15.15 -3.98
CA GLY A 64 9.61 15.38 -5.43
C GLY A 64 8.93 14.27 -6.20
N SER A 65 9.45 13.93 -7.38
CA SER A 65 9.02 12.73 -8.10
C SER A 65 9.39 11.47 -7.31
N ALA A 66 8.52 10.48 -7.33
CA ALA A 66 8.68 9.23 -6.62
C ALA A 66 8.10 8.04 -7.36
N LEU A 67 8.69 6.88 -7.12
CA LEU A 67 8.17 5.58 -7.51
C LEU A 67 8.12 4.71 -6.25
N ILE A 68 6.97 4.10 -5.99
CA ILE A 68 6.77 3.26 -4.81
C ILE A 68 6.30 1.89 -5.29
N ILE A 69 7.11 0.86 -5.05
CA ILE A 69 6.81 -0.51 -5.49
C ILE A 69 6.55 -1.39 -4.29
N SER A 70 5.42 -2.09 -4.29
CA SER A 70 5.13 -3.14 -3.31
C SER A 70 5.22 -4.49 -4.00
N LEU A 71 6.01 -5.38 -3.40
CA LEU A 71 6.35 -6.66 -4.02
C LEU A 71 6.64 -7.73 -2.97
N HIS A 72 6.61 -8.98 -3.42
CA HIS A 72 7.01 -10.14 -2.64
C HIS A 72 8.52 -10.42 -2.77
N GLU A 73 9.02 -11.37 -1.99
CA GLU A 73 10.43 -11.81 -2.01
C GLU A 73 10.86 -12.44 -3.35
N ASP A 74 9.90 -12.91 -4.15
CA ASP A 74 10.14 -13.45 -5.50
C ASP A 74 10.22 -12.35 -6.58
N GLY A 75 9.98 -11.08 -6.22
CA GLY A 75 9.97 -9.96 -7.15
C GLY A 75 8.60 -9.65 -7.75
N ASP A 76 7.56 -10.42 -7.41
CA ASP A 76 6.20 -10.20 -7.92
C ASP A 76 5.63 -8.89 -7.39
N ILE A 77 5.35 -7.97 -8.29
CA ILE A 77 4.80 -6.64 -7.97
C ILE A 77 3.29 -6.73 -7.79
N PHE A 78 2.81 -6.42 -6.59
CA PHE A 78 1.38 -6.29 -6.30
C PHE A 78 0.95 -4.83 -6.07
N GLY A 79 1.87 -3.88 -5.93
CA GLY A 79 1.58 -2.45 -5.78
C GLY A 79 2.58 -1.58 -6.53
N CYS A 80 2.11 -0.49 -7.14
CA CYS A 80 2.95 0.45 -7.87
C CYS A 80 2.28 1.82 -7.82
N GLU A 81 2.87 2.77 -7.10
CA GLU A 81 2.44 4.16 -7.09
C GLU A 81 3.48 5.04 -7.77
N VAL A 82 3.01 5.93 -8.63
CA VAL A 82 3.83 6.81 -9.48
C VAL A 82 3.45 8.24 -9.15
N ALA A 83 4.40 9.01 -8.62
CA ALA A 83 4.28 10.45 -8.46
C ALA A 83 5.34 11.14 -9.32
N HIS A 84 4.94 12.07 -10.18
CA HIS A 84 5.89 12.81 -11.00
C HIS A 84 5.52 14.28 -11.07
N THR A 85 6.50 15.16 -10.88
CA THR A 85 6.30 16.63 -10.89
C THR A 85 5.84 17.19 -12.24
N ALA A 86 5.99 16.41 -13.32
CA ALA A 86 5.49 16.74 -14.64
C ALA A 86 4.05 16.27 -14.92
N HIS A 87 3.46 15.44 -14.06
CA HIS A 87 2.06 15.02 -14.19
C HIS A 87 1.13 16.08 -13.63
N LYS A 88 -0.09 16.18 -14.18
CA LYS A 88 -1.07 17.16 -13.68
C LYS A 88 -1.76 16.70 -12.39
N LYS A 89 -1.88 15.39 -12.18
CA LYS A 89 -2.49 14.78 -11.00
C LYS A 89 -1.43 14.40 -9.98
N GLN A 90 -1.76 14.53 -8.69
CA GLN A 90 -0.91 14.04 -7.62
C GLN A 90 -1.02 12.52 -7.48
N GLY A 91 -0.08 11.85 -8.13
CA GLY A 91 0.11 10.41 -8.01
C GLY A 91 -0.94 9.58 -8.74
N PHE A 92 -0.56 8.37 -9.17
CA PHE A 92 -1.49 7.33 -9.59
C PHE A 92 -0.93 5.94 -9.30
N SER A 93 -1.82 4.95 -9.15
CA SER A 93 -1.44 3.55 -9.07
C SER A 93 -1.42 2.91 -10.46
N SER A 94 -0.42 2.08 -10.75
CA SER A 94 -0.29 1.38 -12.03
C SER A 94 0.39 0.01 -11.91
N VAL A 95 -0.31 -0.93 -11.29
CA VAL A 95 0.10 -2.35 -11.24
C VAL A 95 -0.03 -3.00 -12.63
N GLY A 96 0.86 -3.94 -12.95
CA GLY A 96 0.85 -4.72 -14.20
C GLY A 96 1.46 -4.01 -15.42
N ARG A 97 1.94 -2.78 -15.27
CA ARG A 97 2.68 -2.02 -16.31
C ARG A 97 4.17 -1.93 -16.04
N ILE A 98 4.61 -2.40 -14.89
CA ILE A 98 5.99 -2.44 -14.44
C ILE A 98 6.31 -3.86 -14.02
N ARG A 99 7.54 -4.31 -14.26
CA ARG A 99 8.05 -5.58 -13.75
C ARG A 99 9.44 -5.41 -13.17
N THR A 100 9.82 -6.39 -12.37
CA THR A 100 11.20 -6.61 -11.96
C THR A 100 11.96 -7.42 -13.02
N ASN A 101 13.26 -7.18 -13.17
CA ASN A 101 14.19 -8.12 -13.80
C ASN A 101 15.39 -8.34 -12.87
N ASN A 102 15.96 -9.54 -12.89
CA ASN A 102 17.13 -9.90 -12.07
C ASN A 102 16.94 -9.51 -10.59
N PHE A 103 15.73 -9.71 -10.07
CA PHE A 103 15.41 -9.38 -8.69
C PHE A 103 16.01 -10.42 -7.74
N GLU A 104 16.59 -9.93 -6.66
CA GLU A 104 17.18 -10.77 -5.64
C GLU A 104 16.99 -10.14 -4.26
N PHE A 105 16.46 -10.94 -3.33
CA PHE A 105 16.52 -10.68 -1.91
C PHE A 105 17.43 -11.74 -1.27
N ALA A 106 18.64 -11.32 -0.88
CA ALA A 106 19.66 -12.19 -0.30
C ALA A 106 20.65 -11.36 0.53
N ASP A 107 21.36 -12.01 1.45
CA ASP A 107 22.46 -11.41 2.23
C ASP A 107 22.11 -10.08 2.93
N GLY A 108 20.86 -9.90 3.35
CA GLY A 108 20.41 -8.68 4.03
C GLY A 108 20.25 -7.46 3.12
N LYS A 109 20.07 -7.66 1.81
CA LYS A 109 19.80 -6.61 0.83
C LYS A 109 18.79 -7.07 -0.20
N VAL A 110 18.19 -6.09 -0.86
CA VAL A 110 17.37 -6.29 -2.05
C VAL A 110 17.99 -5.52 -3.22
N GLN A 111 18.03 -6.14 -4.38
CA GLN A 111 18.55 -5.53 -5.61
C GLN A 111 17.79 -6.03 -6.83
N GLY A 112 17.88 -5.27 -7.91
CA GLY A 112 17.29 -5.66 -9.17
C GLY A 112 17.09 -4.50 -10.12
N GLU A 113 16.30 -4.76 -11.15
CA GLU A 113 15.91 -3.78 -12.15
C GLU A 113 14.39 -3.62 -12.17
N LEU A 114 13.92 -2.41 -12.47
CA LEU A 114 12.51 -2.10 -12.67
C LEU A 114 12.32 -1.53 -14.07
N THR A 115 11.38 -2.08 -14.84
CA THR A 115 11.12 -1.63 -16.22
C THR A 115 9.63 -1.57 -16.54
N THR A 116 9.23 -0.57 -17.32
CA THR A 116 7.91 -0.49 -18.00
C THR A 116 7.97 -0.94 -19.46
N ASP A 117 9.13 -1.38 -19.94
CA ASP A 117 9.43 -1.70 -21.35
C ASP A 117 9.17 -0.57 -22.33
N GLY A 118 9.53 0.64 -21.91
CA GLY A 118 9.26 1.87 -22.63
C GLY A 118 8.11 2.65 -22.02
N GLN A 119 7.52 3.52 -22.82
CA GLN A 119 6.50 4.44 -22.35
C GLN A 119 5.18 3.73 -22.07
N ALA A 120 4.67 3.90 -20.86
CA ALA A 120 3.31 3.56 -20.45
C ALA A 120 2.45 4.82 -20.32
N GLU A 121 1.14 4.66 -20.42
CA GLU A 121 0.17 5.74 -20.27
C GLU A 121 -0.91 5.35 -19.25
N VAL A 122 -1.20 6.29 -18.35
CA VAL A 122 -2.25 6.16 -17.34
C VAL A 122 -2.94 7.51 -17.21
N PHE A 123 -4.26 7.57 -17.43
CA PHE A 123 -5.07 8.80 -17.38
C PHE A 123 -4.60 9.95 -18.28
N GLY A 124 -4.05 9.65 -19.46
CA GLY A 124 -3.51 10.65 -20.38
C GLY A 124 -2.18 11.27 -19.94
N GLU A 125 -1.55 10.70 -18.90
CA GLU A 125 -0.23 11.05 -18.42
C GLU A 125 0.72 9.90 -18.79
N THR A 126 1.89 10.21 -19.35
CA THR A 126 2.86 9.17 -19.74
C THR A 126 3.93 8.99 -18.69
N TRP A 127 4.48 7.79 -18.58
CA TRP A 127 5.58 7.49 -17.69
C TRP A 127 6.45 6.36 -18.23
N GLU A 128 7.71 6.34 -17.84
CA GLU A 128 8.70 5.34 -18.28
C GLU A 128 9.66 5.07 -17.13
N VAL A 129 9.90 3.80 -16.84
CA VAL A 129 10.86 3.35 -15.82
C VAL A 129 11.85 2.41 -16.49
N ASN A 130 13.12 2.65 -16.23
CA ASN A 130 14.23 1.72 -16.46
C ASN A 130 15.28 2.01 -15.39
N LEU A 131 15.12 1.39 -14.23
CA LEU A 131 15.95 1.65 -13.04
C LEU A 131 16.72 0.39 -12.65
N LYS A 132 17.93 0.58 -12.14
CA LYS A 132 18.66 -0.42 -11.38
C LYS A 132 18.83 0.07 -9.95
N PHE A 133 18.69 -0.83 -8.99
CA PHE A 133 18.77 -0.47 -7.59
C PHE A 133 19.43 -1.52 -6.71
N VAL A 134 19.93 -1.05 -5.57
CA VAL A 134 20.27 -1.87 -4.41
C VAL A 134 19.90 -1.11 -3.15
N ALA A 135 19.32 -1.80 -2.18
CA ALA A 135 19.00 -1.25 -0.87
C ALA A 135 19.23 -2.29 0.23
N PRO A 136 19.69 -1.89 1.43
CA PRO A 136 19.73 -2.77 2.58
C PRO A 136 18.30 -3.16 3.00
N LEU A 137 18.08 -4.43 3.31
CA LEU A 137 16.83 -4.94 3.85
C LEU A 137 17.17 -6.09 4.80
N GLY A 138 16.89 -5.90 6.08
CA GLY A 138 17.19 -6.90 7.11
C GLY A 138 16.33 -8.16 7.02
N GLU A 139 16.41 -8.99 8.04
CA GLU A 139 15.48 -10.11 8.20
C GLU A 139 14.05 -9.63 8.33
N ILE A 140 13.10 -10.47 7.93
CA ILE A 140 11.66 -10.21 8.10
C ILE A 140 11.36 -10.08 9.60
N PRO A 141 10.82 -8.93 10.07
CA PRO A 141 10.37 -8.74 11.43
C PRO A 141 9.38 -9.83 11.84
N LYS A 142 9.39 -10.25 13.11
CA LYS A 142 8.54 -11.35 13.60
C LYS A 142 7.06 -11.12 13.32
N GLU A 143 6.62 -9.87 13.44
CA GLU A 143 5.26 -9.40 13.16
C GLU A 143 4.85 -9.52 11.68
N PHE A 144 5.80 -9.65 10.77
CA PHE A 144 5.56 -9.80 9.32
C PHE A 144 5.93 -11.20 8.82
N GLN A 145 6.27 -12.13 9.70
CA GLN A 145 6.46 -13.52 9.34
C GLN A 145 5.09 -14.16 9.11
N VAL A 146 4.92 -14.79 7.95
CA VAL A 146 3.73 -15.60 7.69
C VAL A 146 3.87 -16.89 8.48
N ALA A 147 2.84 -17.26 9.26
CA ALA A 147 2.83 -18.55 9.93
C ALA A 147 2.91 -19.66 8.88
N GLU A 148 3.81 -20.64 9.06
CA GLU A 148 3.85 -21.81 8.18
C GLU A 148 2.46 -22.46 8.14
N ALA A 149 1.83 -22.41 6.96
CA ALA A 149 0.56 -23.05 6.73
C ALA A 149 0.73 -24.56 6.88
N ILE A 150 0.32 -25.10 8.03
CA ILE A 150 0.06 -26.53 8.19
C ILE A 150 -0.97 -26.90 7.12
N ARG A 151 -0.55 -27.70 6.14
CA ARG A 151 -1.46 -28.37 5.19
C ARG A 151 -2.47 -29.19 6.02
N PRO A 152 -3.77 -29.16 5.70
CA PRO A 152 -4.76 -29.87 6.49
C PRO A 152 -4.60 -31.38 6.28
N GLU A 153 -4.15 -32.10 7.32
CA GLU A 153 -4.54 -33.49 7.52
C GLU A 153 -5.79 -33.52 8.42
N GLU A 154 -6.71 -34.39 8.05
CA GLU A 154 -8.00 -34.63 8.67
C GLU A 154 -7.88 -35.04 10.14
N GLY A 155 -8.78 -34.55 11.01
CA GLY A 155 -9.16 -35.29 12.21
C GLY A 155 -9.31 -34.50 13.52
N THR A 156 -10.57 -34.39 13.97
CA THR A 156 -11.04 -34.38 15.37
C THR A 156 -10.80 -33.18 16.30
N THR A 157 -11.89 -32.42 16.51
CA THR A 157 -12.49 -31.96 17.79
C THR A 157 -11.61 -31.82 19.05
N GLU A 158 -11.54 -30.61 19.64
CA GLU A 158 -12.25 -30.22 20.89
C GLU A 158 -11.99 -28.77 21.36
N LYS A 159 -13.10 -28.05 21.61
CA LYS A 159 -13.45 -27.07 22.66
C LYS A 159 -12.37 -26.28 23.47
N SER A 160 -12.43 -24.95 23.30
CA SER A 160 -12.59 -23.86 24.30
C SER A 160 -11.98 -23.99 25.72
N ALA A 161 -11.10 -23.06 26.10
CA ALA A 161 -11.33 -22.02 27.14
C ALA A 161 -10.03 -21.28 27.56
N THR A 162 -10.10 -19.93 27.62
CA THR A 162 -9.43 -18.95 28.53
C THR A 162 -7.92 -19.11 28.84
N THR A 163 -7.11 -18.06 28.85
CA THR A 163 -7.08 -17.05 29.93
C THR A 163 -6.26 -15.83 29.51
N GLU A 164 -6.66 -14.70 30.08
CA GLU A 164 -6.13 -13.34 30.01
C GLU A 164 -4.64 -13.21 30.36
N ALA A 165 -3.99 -12.27 29.69
CA ALA A 165 -2.88 -11.49 30.25
C ALA A 165 -2.78 -10.12 29.52
N MET A 166 -3.66 -9.18 29.88
CA MET A 166 -3.24 -7.78 30.01
C MET A 166 -2.31 -7.76 31.24
N THR A 167 -1.18 -7.07 31.28
CA THR A 167 -1.09 -5.61 31.30
C THR A 167 0.40 -5.24 31.27
N GLU A 168 0.68 -4.06 30.72
CA GLU A 168 1.83 -3.16 30.95
C GLU A 168 2.75 -2.90 29.76
N LEU A 169 2.99 -1.60 29.57
CA LEU A 169 3.91 -0.92 28.65
C LEU A 169 3.31 -0.75 27.24
N SER A 170 2.76 0.40 26.84
CA SER A 170 3.33 1.73 27.08
C SER A 170 2.35 2.82 26.62
N GLU A 171 1.89 3.63 27.57
CA GLU A 171 1.35 4.96 27.30
C GLU A 171 2.50 5.85 26.80
N LYS A 172 2.52 6.13 25.50
CA LYS A 172 3.13 7.35 24.99
C LYS A 172 2.29 7.92 23.84
N ALA A 173 1.37 8.78 24.25
CA ALA A 173 0.71 9.82 23.44
C ALA A 173 0.04 9.37 22.14
N ALA A 174 -0.97 8.51 22.24
CA ALA A 174 -2.09 8.58 21.31
C ALA A 174 -2.85 9.90 21.60
N SER A 175 -2.87 10.81 20.62
CA SER A 175 -3.74 11.98 20.64
C SER A 175 -5.18 11.52 20.82
N LYS A 176 -5.76 11.86 21.99
CA LYS A 176 -7.13 11.55 22.37
C LYS A 176 -8.09 11.92 21.23
N PRO A 177 -8.94 10.99 20.73
CA PRO A 177 -9.80 11.27 19.60
C PRO A 177 -10.78 12.42 19.93
N ALA A 178 -10.97 13.31 18.96
CA ALA A 178 -11.99 14.37 19.07
C ALA A 178 -13.37 13.72 19.21
N LYS A 179 -14.25 14.32 20.02
CA LYS A 179 -15.53 13.73 20.44
C LYS A 179 -16.49 13.35 19.28
N ASP A 180 -16.26 13.91 18.09
CA ASP A 180 -17.05 13.73 16.86
C ASP A 180 -16.31 12.94 15.74
N GLN A 181 -15.15 12.35 16.04
CA GLN A 181 -14.37 11.58 15.07
C GLN A 181 -15.08 10.26 14.71
N LEU A 182 -15.31 10.03 13.41
CA LEU A 182 -15.91 8.78 12.93
C LEU A 182 -14.95 7.61 13.23
N ASN A 183 -15.50 6.52 13.77
CA ASN A 183 -14.72 5.30 13.98
C ASN A 183 -14.60 4.50 12.68
N VAL A 184 -13.43 3.89 12.44
CA VAL A 184 -13.19 3.07 11.24
C VAL A 184 -14.21 1.95 11.06
N LYS A 185 -14.66 1.30 12.15
CA LYS A 185 -15.65 0.21 12.09
C LYS A 185 -17.03 0.69 11.66
N ALA A 186 -17.28 2.00 11.67
CA ALA A 186 -18.49 2.62 11.16
C ALA A 186 -18.38 3.05 9.69
N LEU A 187 -17.23 2.84 9.01
CA LEU A 187 -17.12 3.11 7.58
C LEU A 187 -18.05 2.20 6.78
N ALA A 188 -18.73 2.77 5.80
CA ALA A 188 -19.56 1.98 4.90
C ALA A 188 -18.68 1.19 3.92
N LEU A 189 -18.82 -0.13 3.96
CA LEU A 189 -18.16 -1.08 3.05
C LEU A 189 -19.11 -1.49 1.92
N THR A 190 -18.72 -2.46 1.10
CA THR A 190 -19.67 -3.12 0.20
C THR A 190 -20.62 -4.02 1.00
N LYS A 191 -21.83 -4.24 0.49
CA LYS A 191 -22.85 -5.09 1.13
C LYS A 191 -22.42 -6.54 1.31
N ASP A 192 -21.45 -6.98 0.52
CA ASP A 192 -20.91 -8.33 0.48
C ASP A 192 -19.49 -8.40 1.06
N ALA A 193 -19.06 -7.37 1.80
CA ALA A 193 -17.75 -7.32 2.42
C ALA A 193 -17.51 -8.58 3.27
N SER A 194 -16.40 -9.24 3.00
CA SER A 194 -15.90 -10.40 3.75
C SER A 194 -14.42 -10.23 4.06
N ASP A 195 -13.88 -11.09 4.92
CA ASP A 195 -12.45 -11.08 5.29
C ASP A 195 -11.98 -9.70 5.75
N ILE A 196 -12.76 -9.07 6.62
CA ILE A 196 -12.51 -7.70 7.06
C ILE A 196 -11.37 -7.70 8.07
N ASP A 197 -10.33 -6.95 7.75
CA ASP A 197 -9.10 -6.83 8.53
C ASP A 197 -8.86 -5.36 8.91
N TYR A 198 -8.71 -5.11 10.22
CA TYR A 198 -8.55 -3.78 10.80
C TYR A 198 -7.17 -3.66 11.42
N LYS A 199 -6.34 -2.74 10.89
CA LYS A 199 -4.97 -2.53 11.32
C LYS A 199 -4.76 -1.11 11.81
N GLY A 200 -5.12 -0.89 13.08
CA GLY A 200 -5.10 0.45 13.68
C GLY A 200 -3.73 1.11 13.76
N LEU A 201 -2.66 0.33 13.92
CA LEU A 201 -1.30 0.87 14.00
C LEU A 201 -0.88 1.62 12.72
N VAL A 202 -1.35 1.15 11.56
CA VAL A 202 -1.05 1.71 10.24
C VAL A 202 -2.26 2.37 9.58
N GLU A 203 -3.33 2.56 10.36
CA GLU A 203 -4.60 3.18 9.93
C GLU A 203 -5.16 2.58 8.62
N GLN A 204 -5.12 1.25 8.51
CA GLN A 204 -5.48 0.52 7.31
C GLN A 204 -6.63 -0.46 7.54
N LEU A 205 -7.62 -0.43 6.66
CA LEU A 205 -8.74 -1.36 6.59
C LEU A 205 -8.68 -2.14 5.28
N ALA A 206 -8.74 -3.46 5.32
CA ALA A 206 -8.84 -4.30 4.12
C ALA A 206 -10.06 -5.22 4.19
N PHE A 207 -10.65 -5.55 3.05
CA PHE A 207 -11.72 -6.55 2.92
C PHE A 207 -11.86 -6.99 1.47
N LYS A 208 -12.61 -8.08 1.24
CA LYS A 208 -12.93 -8.59 -0.10
C LYS A 208 -14.38 -8.35 -0.45
N SER A 209 -14.66 -8.29 -1.75
CA SER A 209 -15.99 -8.23 -2.34
C SER A 209 -16.06 -9.17 -3.53
N LYS A 210 -17.25 -9.71 -3.81
CA LYS A 210 -17.52 -10.58 -4.97
C LYS A 210 -17.66 -9.78 -6.26
N GLY A 211 -17.84 -8.46 -6.17
CA GLY A 211 -17.94 -7.58 -7.33
C GLY A 211 -16.60 -7.42 -8.06
N ASN A 212 -16.65 -7.13 -9.35
CA ASN A 212 -15.46 -6.66 -10.07
C ASN A 212 -15.13 -5.20 -9.70
N VAL A 213 -13.90 -4.78 -10.01
CA VAL A 213 -13.36 -3.45 -9.68
C VAL A 213 -14.35 -2.32 -9.96
N LYS A 214 -14.93 -2.28 -11.16
CA LYS A 214 -15.86 -1.20 -11.56
C LYS A 214 -17.11 -1.18 -10.69
N SER A 215 -17.72 -2.34 -10.43
CA SER A 215 -18.91 -2.43 -9.58
C SER A 215 -18.62 -2.07 -8.12
N VAL A 216 -17.49 -2.54 -7.58
CA VAL A 216 -17.05 -2.26 -6.21
C VAL A 216 -16.77 -0.78 -6.02
N CYS A 217 -16.06 -0.15 -6.96
CA CYS A 217 -15.80 1.28 -6.90
C CYS A 217 -17.09 2.13 -6.92
N ALA A 218 -18.08 1.72 -7.73
CA ALA A 218 -19.36 2.40 -7.81
C ALA A 218 -20.16 2.27 -6.49
N GLU A 219 -20.20 1.07 -5.92
CA GLU A 219 -20.89 0.79 -4.66
C GLU A 219 -20.26 1.54 -3.49
N LEU A 220 -18.93 1.46 -3.33
CA LEU A 220 -18.22 2.20 -2.28
C LEU A 220 -18.42 3.71 -2.41
N SER A 221 -18.40 4.24 -3.64
CA SER A 221 -18.66 5.66 -3.87
C SER A 221 -20.06 6.07 -3.42
N ALA A 222 -21.09 5.24 -3.66
CA ALA A 222 -22.45 5.51 -3.24
C ALA A 222 -22.61 5.42 -1.72
N ASN A 223 -22.07 4.35 -1.12
CA ASN A 223 -22.17 4.09 0.31
C ASN A 223 -21.45 5.15 1.14
N LEU A 224 -20.23 5.53 0.75
CA LEU A 224 -19.48 6.59 1.42
C LEU A 224 -20.12 7.96 1.21
N LYS A 225 -20.69 8.24 0.03
CA LYS A 225 -21.46 9.48 -0.20
C LYS A 225 -22.65 9.59 0.76
N ALA A 226 -23.35 8.47 1.04
CA ALA A 226 -24.44 8.45 2.01
C ALA A 226 -23.96 8.74 3.45
N GLN A 227 -22.69 8.45 3.75
CA GLN A 227 -22.03 8.83 5.00
C GLN A 227 -21.40 10.23 4.99
N GLY A 228 -21.67 11.06 3.97
CA GLY A 228 -21.16 12.43 3.89
C GLY A 228 -19.72 12.56 3.40
N TRP A 229 -19.11 11.48 2.88
CA TRP A 229 -17.82 11.57 2.20
C TRP A 229 -17.98 12.22 0.82
N THR A 230 -17.05 13.09 0.48
CA THR A 230 -17.01 13.79 -0.80
C THR A 230 -15.78 13.36 -1.59
N LYS A 231 -15.86 13.45 -2.93
CA LYS A 231 -14.69 13.20 -3.78
C LYS A 231 -13.66 14.30 -3.53
N GLU A 232 -12.43 13.90 -3.30
CA GLU A 232 -11.30 14.82 -3.22
C GLU A 232 -10.71 15.07 -4.61
N ASP A 233 -10.66 14.04 -5.44
CA ASP A 233 -10.22 14.09 -6.83
C ASP A 233 -11.09 13.14 -7.69
N SER A 234 -10.83 13.13 -9.00
CA SER A 234 -11.40 12.19 -9.96
C SER A 234 -11.03 10.76 -9.59
N ASP A 235 -12.04 9.89 -9.59
CA ASP A 235 -11.82 8.46 -9.40
C ASP A 235 -11.03 7.89 -10.58
N LEU A 236 -10.09 7.02 -10.24
CA LEU A 236 -9.21 6.36 -11.20
C LEU A 236 -9.67 4.91 -11.31
N ILE A 237 -10.49 4.59 -12.31
CA ILE A 237 -11.11 3.27 -12.44
C ILE A 237 -10.76 2.66 -13.79
N THR A 238 -10.13 1.49 -13.78
CA THR A 238 -9.84 0.63 -14.93
C THR A 238 -10.36 -0.78 -14.66
N PRO A 239 -10.36 -1.69 -15.67
CA PRO A 239 -10.68 -3.09 -15.41
C PRO A 239 -9.73 -3.78 -14.42
N ALA A 240 -8.47 -3.32 -14.32
CA ALA A 240 -7.43 -3.95 -13.53
C ALA A 240 -7.18 -3.28 -12.16
N SER A 241 -7.75 -2.10 -11.91
CA SER A 241 -7.58 -1.38 -10.64
C SER A 241 -8.54 -0.22 -10.50
N GLY A 242 -8.81 0.16 -9.25
CA GLY A 242 -9.60 1.32 -8.85
C GLY A 242 -8.88 2.09 -7.75
N ILE A 243 -8.87 3.42 -7.82
CA ILE A 243 -8.44 4.30 -6.73
C ILE A 243 -9.50 5.36 -6.52
N LEU A 244 -10.00 5.45 -5.29
CA LEU A 244 -10.96 6.46 -4.87
C LEU A 244 -10.36 7.29 -3.75
N LYS A 245 -10.31 8.61 -3.92
CA LYS A 245 -9.90 9.57 -2.88
C LYS A 245 -11.14 10.26 -2.31
N ARG A 246 -11.35 10.17 -1.00
CA ARG A 246 -12.53 10.70 -0.32
C ARG A 246 -12.12 11.54 0.88
N LYS A 247 -12.87 12.61 1.13
CA LYS A 247 -12.70 13.45 2.32
C LYS A 247 -14.01 13.68 3.05
N ARG A 248 -13.94 13.80 4.37
CA ARG A 248 -15.06 14.14 5.26
C ARG A 248 -14.54 14.94 6.45
N GLY A 249 -14.75 16.26 6.43
CA GLY A 249 -14.10 17.15 7.40
C GLY A 249 -12.58 17.05 7.25
N ASP A 250 -11.88 16.82 8.36
CA ASP A 250 -10.43 16.63 8.42
C ASP A 250 -10.00 15.17 8.16
N ALA A 251 -10.94 14.25 7.94
CA ALA A 251 -10.64 12.85 7.63
C ALA A 251 -10.52 12.60 6.14
N ALA A 252 -9.59 11.71 5.75
CA ALA A 252 -9.34 11.32 4.37
C ALA A 252 -9.31 9.79 4.20
N LEU A 253 -9.69 9.32 3.01
CA LEU A 253 -9.57 7.92 2.59
C LEU A 253 -8.90 7.85 1.23
N THR A 254 -7.90 6.97 1.12
CA THR A 254 -7.42 6.46 -0.17
C THR A 254 -7.79 4.99 -0.29
N ILE A 255 -8.67 4.68 -1.23
CA ILE A 255 -9.26 3.35 -1.39
C ILE A 255 -8.72 2.74 -2.67
N PHE A 256 -7.94 1.67 -2.53
CA PHE A 256 -7.46 0.84 -3.62
C PHE A 256 -8.41 -0.35 -3.80
N VAL A 257 -8.76 -0.63 -5.04
CA VAL A 257 -9.58 -1.78 -5.43
C VAL A 257 -8.82 -2.54 -6.51
N LYS A 258 -8.59 -3.84 -6.32
CA LYS A 258 -7.89 -4.69 -7.30
C LYS A 258 -8.65 -5.99 -7.52
N PRO A 259 -8.56 -6.61 -8.71
CA PRO A 259 -9.13 -7.93 -8.93
C PRO A 259 -8.51 -8.95 -7.98
N GLU A 260 -9.34 -9.81 -7.40
CA GLU A 260 -8.90 -10.93 -6.55
C GLU A 260 -9.85 -12.10 -6.78
N SER A 261 -9.33 -13.24 -7.23
CA SER A 261 -10.02 -14.55 -7.35
C SER A 261 -11.55 -14.51 -7.62
N GLY A 262 -11.95 -13.91 -8.75
CA GLY A 262 -13.37 -13.84 -9.17
C GLY A 262 -14.18 -12.68 -8.58
N GLY A 263 -13.55 -11.81 -7.81
CA GLY A 263 -14.10 -10.58 -7.25
C GLY A 263 -13.06 -9.47 -7.17
N SER A 264 -13.04 -8.72 -6.07
CA SER A 264 -12.07 -7.67 -5.80
C SER A 264 -11.61 -7.68 -4.36
N GLU A 265 -10.36 -7.31 -4.14
CA GLU A 265 -9.83 -6.92 -2.85
C GLU A 265 -9.83 -5.39 -2.74
N ILE A 266 -10.19 -4.90 -1.56
CA ILE A 266 -10.26 -3.49 -1.23
C ILE A 266 -9.30 -3.22 -0.09
N LYS A 267 -8.47 -2.19 -0.25
CA LYS A 267 -7.60 -1.65 0.79
C LYS A 267 -7.86 -0.17 0.95
N MET A 268 -8.19 0.25 2.17
CA MET A 268 -8.47 1.62 2.55
C MET A 268 -7.37 2.12 3.48
N MET A 269 -6.63 3.12 3.04
CA MET A 269 -5.78 3.92 3.92
C MET A 269 -6.63 5.06 4.48
N THR A 270 -6.62 5.24 5.79
CA THR A 270 -7.45 6.26 6.45
C THR A 270 -6.58 7.26 7.18
N GLU A 271 -7.00 8.51 7.21
CA GLU A 271 -6.41 9.55 8.06
C GLU A 271 -7.53 10.23 8.84
N GLY A 272 -7.26 10.58 10.09
CA GLY A 272 -8.21 11.34 10.91
C GLY A 272 -9.45 10.53 11.32
N LEU A 273 -9.41 9.19 11.29
CA LEU A 273 -10.43 8.32 11.88
C LEU A 273 -10.03 7.79 13.25
N ALA A 274 -11.01 7.47 14.08
CA ALA A 274 -10.78 6.79 15.35
C ALA A 274 -10.63 5.28 15.13
N TRP A 275 -9.61 4.69 15.75
CA TRP A 275 -9.27 3.26 15.64
C TRP A 275 -9.51 2.48 16.93
N ASP A 276 -9.78 3.19 18.03
CA ASP A 276 -10.04 2.61 19.34
C ASP A 276 -11.43 1.95 19.39
N GLU A 277 -11.59 0.90 20.20
CA GLU A 277 -12.92 0.35 20.49
C GLU A 277 -13.68 1.32 21.40
N LYS A 278 -14.83 1.81 20.95
CA LYS A 278 -15.82 2.41 21.85
C LYS A 278 -16.70 1.33 22.44
#